data_AF-H5UQT6-F1
#
_entry.id   AF-H5UQT6-F1
#
_cell.length_a   1.000
_cell.length_b   1.000
_cell.length_c   1.000
_cell.angle_alpha   90.00
_cell.angle_beta   90.00
_cell.angle_gamma   90.00
#
_symmetry.space_group_name_H-M   'P 1'
#
loop_
_entity.id
_entity.type
_entity.pdbx_description
1 polymer ?
#
loop_
_entity_poly.entity_id
_entity_poly.type
_entity_poly.pdbx_seq_one_letter_code
_entity_poly.pdbx_strand_id
1 'polypeptide(L)'
;MIDTAVEPSNPPPAQMPSRPAAQVGASPAAVPTHGPADVTPVLAARDARVERQRELAREFVIDAAESAGSATTPAALASLTLVVPGPDKNPAWAVEVFDAAVRCTIDAVGAENARHVETHETIAGPQGYLVLAGPPHAVKRRLVEVEDTHPWGRLFDLDVVIDGVPVSRAEIGAPPRRCLVCDGPAAPCARSRAHDLPTLASAIAEVLA
;
A
#
# COMPACT_ATOMS: atom_id res chain seq x y z
N MET A 1 15.81 -48.34 30.31
CA MET A 1 16.29 -47.30 29.37
C MET A 1 15.56 -47.51 28.05
N ILE A 2 14.46 -46.79 27.83
CA ILE A 2 14.03 -46.21 26.55
C ILE A 2 12.77 -45.39 26.88
N ASP A 3 12.95 -44.08 27.02
CA ASP A 3 11.88 -43.09 27.09
C ASP A 3 11.46 -42.77 25.65
N THR A 4 10.21 -43.06 25.29
CA THR A 4 9.64 -42.71 23.99
C THR A 4 8.94 -41.36 24.13
N ALA A 5 9.60 -40.28 23.71
CA ALA A 5 9.01 -38.96 23.62
C ALA A 5 7.95 -38.91 22.51
N VAL A 6 6.74 -38.49 22.85
CA VAL A 6 5.66 -38.16 21.91
C VAL A 6 5.89 -36.74 21.41
N GLU A 7 6.12 -36.56 20.11
CA GLU A 7 6.16 -35.24 19.47
C GLU A 7 4.74 -34.63 19.37
N PRO A 8 4.56 -33.32 19.59
CA PRO A 8 3.28 -32.67 19.37
C PRO A 8 3.06 -32.38 17.89
N SER A 9 2.02 -33.00 17.32
CA SER A 9 1.53 -32.74 15.97
C SER A 9 1.02 -31.30 15.84
N ASN A 10 1.64 -30.52 14.95
CA ASN A 10 1.22 -29.15 14.64
C ASN A 10 -0.08 -29.17 13.80
N PRO A 11 -1.13 -28.39 14.12
CA PRO A 11 -2.35 -28.35 13.31
C PRO A 11 -2.09 -27.68 11.95
N PRO A 12 -2.83 -28.08 10.89
CA PRO A 12 -2.70 -27.48 9.56
C PRO A 12 -3.14 -26.00 9.57
N PRO A 13 -2.58 -25.18 8.66
CA PRO A 13 -2.95 -23.76 8.57
C PRO A 13 -4.43 -23.60 8.24
N ALA A 14 -5.07 -22.62 8.89
CA ALA A 14 -6.46 -22.27 8.66
C ALA A 14 -6.69 -21.85 7.20
N GLN A 15 -7.72 -22.43 6.58
CA GLN A 15 -8.15 -22.07 5.23
C GLN A 15 -8.70 -20.65 5.21
N MET A 16 -8.19 -19.84 4.27
CA MET A 16 -8.62 -18.46 4.05
C MET A 16 -10.06 -18.40 3.52
N PRO A 17 -10.86 -17.39 3.89
CA PRO A 17 -12.10 -17.10 3.18
C PRO A 17 -11.80 -16.60 1.77
N SER A 18 -12.49 -17.18 0.78
CA SER A 18 -12.48 -16.74 -0.61
C SER A 18 -12.92 -15.28 -0.73
N ARG A 19 -12.23 -14.50 -1.59
CA ARG A 19 -12.57 -13.10 -1.91
C ARG A 19 -14.08 -12.93 -2.16
N PRO A 20 -14.76 -11.94 -1.54
CA PRO A 20 -16.01 -11.46 -2.12
C PRO A 20 -15.70 -10.89 -3.51
N ALA A 21 -16.58 -11.18 -4.48
CA ALA A 21 -16.41 -10.76 -5.86
C ALA A 21 -16.22 -9.24 -5.94
N ALA A 22 -15.05 -8.81 -6.42
CA ALA A 22 -14.83 -7.43 -6.83
C ALA A 22 -15.86 -7.11 -7.92
N GLN A 23 -16.60 -6.00 -7.77
CA GLN A 23 -17.40 -5.47 -8.86
C GLN A 23 -16.45 -4.96 -9.94
N VAL A 24 -16.26 -5.77 -10.98
CA VAL A 24 -15.45 -5.44 -12.16
C VAL A 24 -16.22 -4.42 -12.99
N GLY A 25 -15.86 -3.13 -12.85
CA GLY A 25 -16.24 -2.10 -13.80
C GLY A 25 -15.53 -2.35 -15.14
N ALA A 26 -16.29 -2.37 -16.24
CA ALA A 26 -15.80 -2.73 -17.56
C ALA A 26 -14.66 -1.81 -18.08
N SER A 27 -13.62 -2.43 -18.63
CA SER A 27 -12.44 -1.79 -19.23
C SER A 27 -12.69 -1.39 -20.70
N PRO A 28 -12.29 -0.20 -21.17
CA PRO A 28 -12.20 0.06 -22.61
C PRO A 28 -10.76 -0.06 -23.12
N ALA A 29 -10.63 -0.86 -24.19
CA ALA A 29 -9.73 -0.84 -25.35
C ALA A 29 -8.22 -0.54 -25.21
N ALA A 30 -7.46 -1.28 -26.04
CA ALA A 30 -6.00 -1.33 -26.15
C ALA A 30 -5.29 0.04 -26.30
N VAL A 31 -4.13 0.17 -25.64
CA VAL A 31 -3.27 1.35 -25.63
C VAL A 31 -2.27 1.33 -26.80
N PRO A 32 -2.19 2.37 -27.65
CA PRO A 32 -1.15 2.48 -28.67
C PRO A 32 0.13 3.18 -28.15
N THR A 33 1.24 2.93 -28.84
CA THR A 33 2.62 3.26 -28.46
C THR A 33 3.07 4.72 -28.69
N HIS A 34 3.69 5.28 -27.65
CA HIS A 34 4.79 6.28 -27.55
C HIS A 34 4.84 7.52 -28.48
N GLY A 35 4.21 8.62 -28.03
CA GLY A 35 4.66 10.02 -28.19
C GLY A 35 5.03 10.62 -26.81
N PRO A 36 5.35 11.92 -26.66
CA PRO A 36 5.48 12.53 -25.34
C PRO A 36 4.16 12.31 -24.60
N ALA A 37 4.17 11.40 -23.63
CA ALA A 37 2.94 10.89 -23.05
C ALA A 37 2.14 12.05 -22.48
N ASP A 38 0.89 12.18 -22.94
CA ASP A 38 -0.07 13.07 -22.30
C ASP A 38 -0.20 12.63 -20.83
N VAL A 39 0.29 13.48 -19.92
CA VAL A 39 0.28 13.19 -18.48
C VAL A 39 -1.08 13.46 -17.85
N THR A 40 -2.00 14.10 -18.57
CA THR A 40 -3.33 14.50 -18.09
C THR A 40 -4.13 13.32 -17.49
N PRO A 41 -4.18 12.12 -18.12
CA PRO A 41 -4.89 10.98 -17.53
C PRO A 41 -4.27 10.49 -16.21
N VAL A 42 -2.94 10.55 -16.08
CA VAL A 42 -2.24 10.16 -14.84
C VAL A 42 -2.52 11.17 -13.72
N LEU A 43 -2.57 12.46 -14.05
CA LEU A 43 -2.94 13.51 -13.09
C LEU A 43 -4.40 13.36 -12.66
N ALA A 44 -5.33 13.15 -13.59
CA ALA A 44 -6.74 12.91 -13.28
C ALA A 44 -6.94 11.68 -12.38
N ALA A 45 -6.21 10.59 -12.61
CA ALA A 45 -6.26 9.41 -11.75
C ALA A 45 -5.70 9.68 -10.33
N ARG A 46 -4.73 10.59 -10.19
CA ARG A 46 -4.22 11.02 -8.88
C ARG A 46 -5.20 11.93 -8.15
N ASP A 47 -5.90 12.80 -8.87
CA ASP A 47 -6.94 13.66 -8.29
C ASP A 47 -8.13 12.83 -7.83
N ALA A 48 -8.57 11.84 -8.64
CA ALA A 48 -9.60 10.88 -8.26
C ALA A 48 -9.22 10.10 -6.99
N ARG A 49 -7.94 9.75 -6.84
CA ARG A 49 -7.42 9.14 -5.60
C ARG A 49 -7.60 10.02 -4.38
N VAL A 50 -7.25 11.31 -4.49
CA VAL A 50 -7.40 12.26 -3.38
C VAL A 50 -8.87 12.44 -3.02
N GLU A 51 -9.76 12.52 -4.00
CA GLU A 51 -11.19 12.64 -3.71
C GLU A 51 -11.74 11.38 -3.05
N ARG A 52 -11.34 10.19 -3.52
CA ARG A 52 -11.76 8.94 -2.90
C ARG A 52 -11.28 8.81 -1.44
N GLN A 53 -10.06 9.26 -1.16
CA GLN A 53 -9.56 9.34 0.22
C GLN A 53 -10.45 10.22 1.10
N ARG A 54 -10.92 11.36 0.60
CA ARG A 54 -11.81 12.28 1.34
C ARG A 54 -13.18 11.67 1.60
N GLU A 55 -13.75 10.99 0.61
CA GLU A 55 -15.03 10.29 0.75
C GLU A 55 -14.96 9.24 1.87
N LEU A 56 -13.96 8.35 1.81
CA LEU A 56 -13.77 7.31 2.81
C LEU A 56 -13.45 7.87 4.20
N ALA A 57 -12.69 8.97 4.28
CA ALA A 57 -12.42 9.63 5.56
C ALA A 57 -13.70 10.19 6.19
N ARG A 58 -14.60 10.80 5.40
CA ARG A 58 -15.90 11.27 5.89
C ARG A 58 -16.74 10.10 6.39
N GLU A 59 -16.93 9.10 5.53
CA GLU A 59 -17.81 7.96 5.78
C GLU A 59 -17.39 7.11 6.99
N PHE A 60 -16.08 6.87 7.16
CA PHE A 60 -15.62 5.88 8.14
C PHE A 60 -14.78 6.45 9.29
N VAL A 61 -14.19 7.63 9.14
CA VAL A 61 -13.24 8.18 10.14
C VAL A 61 -13.88 9.33 10.93
N ILE A 62 -14.56 10.27 10.26
CA ILE A 62 -15.19 11.42 10.90
C ILE A 62 -16.53 11.04 11.54
N ASP A 63 -17.44 10.42 10.79
CA ASP A 63 -18.79 10.10 11.26
C ASP A 63 -18.79 9.12 12.46
N ALA A 64 -17.76 8.26 12.54
CA ALA A 64 -17.52 7.35 13.66
C ALA A 64 -17.08 8.06 14.94
N ALA A 65 -16.41 9.22 14.83
CA ALA A 65 -15.96 10.01 15.97
C ALA A 65 -17.10 10.87 16.56
N GLU A 66 -18.02 11.35 15.72
CA GLU A 66 -19.15 12.20 16.15
C GLU A 66 -20.32 11.40 16.76
N SER A 67 -20.47 10.12 16.39
CA SER A 67 -21.49 9.22 16.95
C SER A 67 -21.13 8.67 18.35
N ALA A 68 -20.05 9.16 18.97
CA ALA A 68 -19.44 8.58 20.17
C ALA A 68 -20.17 8.95 21.48
N GLY A 69 -21.32 8.29 21.70
CA GLY A 69 -21.82 7.95 23.04
C GLY A 69 -21.37 6.54 23.51
N SER A 70 -20.57 5.84 22.71
CA SER A 70 -20.05 4.49 22.97
C SER A 70 -18.56 4.41 22.59
N ALA A 71 -17.82 3.51 23.23
CA ALA A 71 -16.37 3.33 23.12
C ALA A 71 -15.92 2.85 21.71
N THR A 72 -16.05 3.70 20.70
CA THR A 72 -15.64 3.40 19.33
C THR A 72 -14.12 3.46 19.21
N THR A 73 -13.51 2.35 18.81
CA THR A 73 -12.08 2.32 18.46
C THR A 73 -11.83 3.28 17.30
N PRO A 74 -10.80 4.16 17.36
CA PRO A 74 -10.44 5.05 16.26
C PRO A 74 -10.26 4.31 14.92
N ALA A 75 -10.39 5.01 13.81
CA ALA A 75 -10.11 4.47 12.48
C ALA A 75 -8.97 5.24 11.81
N ALA A 76 -8.23 4.57 10.94
CA ALA A 76 -7.18 5.13 10.11
C ALA A 76 -7.44 4.76 8.66
N LEU A 77 -7.36 5.75 7.77
CA LEU A 77 -7.39 5.51 6.33
C LEU A 77 -5.96 5.24 5.85
N ALA A 78 -5.70 4.02 5.39
CA ALA A 78 -4.49 3.66 4.69
C ALA A 78 -4.70 3.78 3.17
N SER A 79 -3.76 4.44 2.48
CA SER A 79 -3.69 4.52 1.03
C SER A 79 -2.46 3.78 0.54
N LEU A 80 -2.67 2.84 -0.38
CA LEU A 80 -1.65 1.94 -0.88
C LEU A 80 -1.41 2.23 -2.37
N THR A 81 -0.16 2.43 -2.74
CA THR A 81 0.33 2.45 -4.13
C THR A 81 1.67 1.70 -4.23
N LEU A 82 2.29 1.73 -5.41
CA LEU A 82 3.63 1.19 -5.64
C LEU A 82 4.60 2.28 -6.10
N VAL A 83 5.87 2.11 -5.73
CA VAL A 83 6.99 2.88 -6.28
C VAL A 83 7.32 2.35 -7.67
N VAL A 84 6.73 2.98 -8.70
CA VAL A 84 6.97 2.65 -10.11
C VAL A 84 7.61 3.85 -10.82
N PRO A 85 8.92 3.80 -11.15
CA PRO A 85 9.59 4.85 -11.91
C PRO A 85 9.22 4.77 -13.40
N GLY A 86 9.40 5.87 -14.13
CA GLY A 86 9.12 5.94 -15.56
C GLY A 86 7.65 6.23 -15.90
N PRO A 87 7.31 6.25 -17.20
CA PRO A 87 5.99 6.64 -17.68
C PRO A 87 4.94 5.53 -17.54
N ASP A 88 5.35 4.27 -17.67
CA ASP A 88 4.46 3.12 -17.46
C ASP A 88 4.30 2.84 -15.96
N LYS A 89 3.07 2.93 -15.47
CA LYS A 89 2.72 2.68 -14.06
C LYS A 89 2.16 1.28 -13.80
N ASN A 90 2.03 0.47 -14.84
CA ASN A 90 1.48 -0.88 -14.77
C ASN A 90 2.43 -1.91 -15.40
N PRO A 91 3.70 -2.00 -14.94
CA PRO A 91 4.59 -3.07 -15.38
C PRO A 91 4.03 -4.44 -14.95
N ALA A 92 4.45 -5.50 -15.63
CA ALA A 92 3.89 -6.86 -15.44
C ALA A 92 3.93 -7.37 -13.98
N TRP A 93 4.89 -6.90 -13.17
CA TRP A 93 5.02 -7.27 -11.76
C TRP A 93 4.07 -6.49 -10.82
N ALA A 94 3.45 -5.39 -11.27
CA ALA A 94 2.74 -4.46 -10.40
C ALA A 94 1.57 -5.11 -9.66
N VAL A 95 0.78 -5.94 -10.33
CA VAL A 95 -0.39 -6.58 -9.72
C VAL A 95 0.03 -7.52 -8.58
N GLU A 96 1.03 -8.37 -8.81
CA GLU A 96 1.50 -9.33 -7.81
C GLU A 96 2.08 -8.63 -6.57
N VAL A 97 2.92 -7.62 -6.80
CA VAL A 97 3.55 -6.85 -5.72
C VAL A 97 2.50 -6.05 -4.96
N PHE A 98 1.52 -5.48 -5.64
CA PHE A 98 0.43 -4.74 -5.01
C PHE A 98 -0.47 -5.64 -4.16
N ASP A 99 -0.83 -6.81 -4.67
CA ASP A 99 -1.60 -7.78 -3.91
C ASP A 99 -0.85 -8.23 -2.64
N ALA A 100 0.48 -8.38 -2.71
CA ALA A 100 1.31 -8.64 -1.54
C ALA A 100 1.27 -7.48 -0.54
N ALA A 101 1.32 -6.23 -1.00
CA ALA A 101 1.21 -5.05 -0.15
C ALA A 101 -0.13 -5.00 0.61
N VAL A 102 -1.24 -5.29 -0.08
CA VAL A 102 -2.58 -5.35 0.52
C VAL A 102 -2.64 -6.44 1.59
N ARG A 103 -2.21 -7.67 1.26
CA ARG A 103 -2.20 -8.80 2.21
C ARG A 103 -1.38 -8.49 3.46
N CYS A 104 -0.13 -8.06 3.28
CA CYS A 104 0.76 -7.77 4.40
C CYS A 104 0.26 -6.61 5.26
N THR A 105 -0.41 -5.62 4.66
CA THR A 105 -1.04 -4.52 5.42
C THR A 105 -2.17 -5.03 6.31
N ILE A 106 -3.04 -5.90 5.78
CA ILE A 106 -4.13 -6.51 6.53
C ILE A 106 -3.57 -7.41 7.64
N ASP A 107 -2.56 -8.24 7.34
CA ASP A 107 -1.94 -9.13 8.31
C ASP A 107 -1.26 -8.35 9.44
N ALA A 108 -0.55 -7.25 9.12
CA ALA A 108 0.14 -6.42 10.11
C ALA A 108 -0.80 -5.75 11.12
N VAL A 109 -2.07 -5.53 10.75
CA VAL A 109 -3.08 -4.94 11.64
C VAL A 109 -4.09 -5.96 12.19
N GLY A 110 -4.12 -7.18 11.65
CA GLY A 110 -5.15 -8.19 11.93
C GLY A 110 -6.38 -8.02 11.05
N ALA A 111 -6.84 -9.11 10.42
CA ALA A 111 -7.94 -9.09 9.46
C ALA A 111 -9.27 -8.57 10.07
N GLU A 112 -9.49 -8.83 11.36
CA GLU A 112 -10.64 -8.32 12.11
C GLU A 112 -10.65 -6.80 12.28
N ASN A 113 -9.48 -6.15 12.09
CA ASN A 113 -9.33 -4.71 12.17
C ASN A 113 -9.48 -4.00 10.82
N ALA A 114 -9.61 -4.74 9.71
CA ALA A 114 -9.89 -4.17 8.39
C ALA A 114 -11.40 -3.96 8.21
N ARG A 115 -11.87 -2.72 8.40
CA ARG A 115 -13.30 -2.35 8.33
C ARG A 115 -13.79 -2.18 6.90
N HIS A 116 -12.91 -1.69 6.04
CA HIS A 116 -13.16 -1.50 4.61
C HIS A 116 -11.88 -1.78 3.84
N VAL A 117 -12.01 -2.43 2.69
CA VAL A 117 -10.91 -2.72 1.77
C VAL A 117 -11.44 -2.55 0.35
N GLU A 118 -10.83 -1.66 -0.42
CA GLU A 118 -11.09 -1.51 -1.84
C GLU A 118 -9.78 -1.33 -2.62
N THR A 119 -9.77 -1.82 -3.85
CA THR A 119 -8.58 -1.81 -4.73
C THR A 119 -8.99 -1.50 -6.16
N HIS A 120 -8.29 -0.60 -6.83
CA HIS A 120 -8.57 -0.17 -8.20
C HIS A 120 -7.33 -0.33 -9.09
N GLU A 121 -7.53 -0.82 -10.30
CA GLU A 121 -6.51 -0.76 -11.36
C GLU A 121 -6.70 0.53 -12.16
N THR A 122 -5.65 1.33 -12.30
CA THR A 122 -5.73 2.64 -12.95
C THR A 122 -4.55 2.87 -13.88
N ILE A 123 -4.67 3.86 -14.78
CA ILE A 123 -3.54 4.31 -15.61
C ILE A 123 -2.35 4.82 -14.78
N ALA A 124 -2.58 5.24 -13.53
CA ALA A 124 -1.54 5.69 -12.61
C ALA A 124 -0.96 4.56 -11.73
N GLY A 125 -1.30 3.30 -12.04
CA GLY A 125 -0.90 2.11 -11.28
C GLY A 125 -2.05 1.54 -10.44
N PRO A 126 -1.86 0.36 -9.81
CA PRO A 126 -2.80 -0.17 -8.84
C PRO A 126 -2.85 0.71 -7.58
N GLN A 127 -4.06 0.86 -7.03
CA GLN A 127 -4.35 1.71 -5.89
C GLN A 127 -5.22 0.96 -4.89
N GLY A 128 -5.02 1.21 -3.59
CA GLY A 128 -5.79 0.59 -2.52
C GLY A 128 -6.16 1.58 -1.44
N TYR A 129 -7.33 1.36 -0.85
CA TYR A 129 -7.85 2.16 0.25
C TYR A 129 -8.38 1.22 1.32
N LEU A 130 -7.78 1.27 2.50
CA LEU A 130 -8.13 0.41 3.62
C LEU A 130 -8.52 1.29 4.80
N VAL A 131 -9.68 1.03 5.39
CA VAL A 131 -10.06 1.64 6.68
C VAL A 131 -9.74 0.64 7.78
N LEU A 132 -8.78 1.00 8.62
CA LEU A 132 -8.21 0.11 9.63
C LEU A 132 -8.57 0.59 11.03
N ALA A 133 -8.93 -0.31 11.94
CA ALA A 133 -9.17 0.01 13.33
C ALA A 133 -7.85 0.33 14.04
N GLY A 134 -7.79 1.49 14.66
CA GLY A 134 -6.68 1.95 15.49
C GLY A 134 -6.34 3.42 15.30
N PRO A 135 -5.53 3.99 16.20
CA PRO A 135 -5.03 5.36 16.04
C PRO A 135 -4.16 5.49 14.77
N PRO A 136 -4.33 6.55 13.95
CA PRO A 136 -3.60 6.73 12.69
C PRO A 136 -2.08 6.56 12.80
N HIS A 137 -1.44 7.19 13.80
CA HIS A 137 0.01 7.07 14.02
C HIS A 137 0.46 5.65 14.43
N ALA A 138 -0.40 4.89 15.12
CA ALA A 138 -0.10 3.51 15.48
C ALA A 138 -0.21 2.59 14.25
N VAL A 139 -1.22 2.80 13.41
CA VAL A 139 -1.34 2.12 12.11
C VAL A 139 -0.14 2.46 11.22
N LYS A 140 0.23 3.74 11.09
CA LYS A 140 1.38 4.15 10.25
C LYS A 140 2.68 3.46 10.66
N ARG A 141 2.92 3.26 11.96
CA ARG A 141 4.10 2.51 12.45
C ARG A 141 4.14 1.07 11.95
N ARG A 142 3.00 0.37 11.96
CA ARG A 142 2.89 -1.00 11.43
C ARG A 142 3.10 -1.05 9.92
N LEU A 143 2.53 -0.11 9.19
CA LEU A 143 2.72 -0.02 7.74
C LEU A 143 4.19 0.25 7.38
N VAL A 144 4.86 1.14 8.13
CA VAL A 144 6.30 1.39 7.98
C VAL A 144 7.14 0.15 8.29
N GLU A 145 6.77 -0.64 9.30
CA GLU A 145 7.42 -1.92 9.57
C GLU A 145 7.29 -2.87 8.38
N VAL A 146 6.10 -2.97 7.77
CA VAL A 146 5.89 -3.76 6.53
C VAL A 146 6.80 -3.27 5.39
N GLU A 147 6.90 -1.96 5.16
CA GLU A 147 7.81 -1.38 4.15
C GLU A 147 9.28 -1.74 4.41
N ASP A 148 9.67 -1.78 5.68
CA ASP A 148 11.06 -1.96 6.10
C ASP A 148 11.48 -3.44 6.13
N THR A 149 10.54 -4.37 6.38
CA THR A 149 10.85 -5.80 6.58
C THR A 149 10.44 -6.71 5.44
N HIS A 150 9.41 -6.36 4.65
CA HIS A 150 8.98 -7.22 3.55
C HIS A 150 10.05 -7.24 2.43
N PRO A 151 10.32 -8.38 1.77
CA PRO A 151 11.30 -8.45 0.68
C PRO A 151 11.05 -7.41 -0.43
N TRP A 152 9.79 -7.21 -0.80
CA TRP A 152 9.34 -6.18 -1.75
C TRP A 152 8.94 -4.85 -1.10
N GLY A 153 9.15 -4.67 0.20
CA GLY A 153 8.71 -3.49 0.96
C GLY A 153 9.26 -2.18 0.43
N ARG A 154 10.43 -2.23 -0.22
CA ARG A 154 11.02 -1.07 -0.93
C ARG A 154 10.24 -0.63 -2.17
N LEU A 155 9.31 -1.44 -2.68
CA LEU A 155 8.40 -1.09 -3.78
C LEU A 155 7.02 -0.66 -3.28
N PHE A 156 6.67 -0.89 -2.01
CA PHE A 156 5.37 -0.51 -1.47
C PHE A 156 5.29 0.99 -1.20
N ASP A 157 4.13 1.60 -1.31
CA ASP A 157 3.90 2.98 -0.89
C ASP A 157 2.70 2.96 0.05
N LEU A 158 2.97 2.79 1.35
CA LEU A 158 1.96 2.53 2.37
C LEU A 158 1.78 3.77 3.26
N ASP A 159 0.77 4.59 2.95
CA ASP A 159 0.48 5.81 3.69
C ASP A 159 -0.74 5.71 4.57
N VAL A 160 -0.71 6.40 5.71
CA VAL A 160 -1.91 6.72 6.49
C VAL A 160 -2.22 8.18 6.24
N VAL A 161 -3.46 8.49 5.89
CA VAL A 161 -3.89 9.84 5.52
C VAL A 161 -4.77 10.41 6.63
N ILE A 162 -4.44 11.62 7.10
CA ILE A 162 -5.22 12.42 8.04
C ILE A 162 -5.52 13.75 7.37
N ASP A 163 -6.80 14.13 7.28
CA ASP A 163 -7.24 15.39 6.65
C ASP A 163 -6.68 15.62 5.23
N GLY A 164 -6.51 14.53 4.47
CA GLY A 164 -5.95 14.55 3.11
C GLY A 164 -4.43 14.67 3.06
N VAL A 165 -3.74 14.63 4.20
CA VAL A 165 -2.27 14.70 4.30
C VAL A 165 -1.72 13.35 4.77
N PRO A 166 -0.76 12.74 4.05
CA PRO A 166 -0.07 11.56 4.52
C PRO A 166 0.75 11.84 5.78
N VAL A 167 0.61 10.98 6.79
CA VAL A 167 1.46 10.99 7.99
C VAL A 167 2.88 10.59 7.59
N SER A 168 3.83 11.49 7.81
CA SER A 168 5.23 11.26 7.47
C SER A 168 5.90 10.27 8.42
N ARG A 169 7.01 9.68 7.95
CA ARG A 169 7.87 8.83 8.79
C ARG A 169 8.47 9.62 9.96
N ALA A 170 8.76 10.91 9.78
CA ALA A 170 9.30 11.77 10.83
C ALA A 170 8.30 12.00 11.98
N GLU A 171 7.00 12.14 11.68
CA GLU A 171 5.95 12.32 12.70
C GLU A 171 5.83 11.13 13.65
N ILE A 172 6.19 9.92 13.20
CA ILE A 172 6.23 8.72 14.04
C ILE A 172 7.63 8.34 14.53
N GLY A 173 8.63 9.20 14.31
CA GLY A 173 10.02 8.97 14.71
C GLY A 173 10.77 7.89 13.92
N ALA A 174 10.28 7.51 12.75
CA ALA A 174 10.92 6.52 11.88
C ALA A 174 11.97 7.17 10.96
N PRO A 175 13.05 6.45 10.59
CA PRO A 175 14.05 6.95 9.66
C PRO A 175 13.44 7.18 8.27
N PRO A 176 14.03 8.07 7.43
CA PRO A 176 13.58 8.24 6.06
C PRO A 176 13.75 6.95 5.26
N ARG A 177 12.89 6.76 4.25
CA ARG A 177 13.00 5.63 3.32
C ARG A 177 14.35 5.65 2.60
N ARG A 178 14.97 4.47 2.45
CA ARG A 178 16.20 4.30 1.69
C ARG A 178 15.94 4.27 0.17
N CYS A 179 16.79 4.93 -0.60
CA CYS A 179 16.71 5.05 -2.04
C CYS A 179 16.98 3.71 -2.72
N LEU A 180 16.13 3.33 -3.69
CA LEU A 180 16.41 2.50 -4.90
C LEU A 180 17.85 1.97 -4.97
N VAL A 181 18.74 2.91 -5.27
CA VAL A 181 20.03 2.63 -5.87
C VAL A 181 21.19 2.82 -4.89
N CYS A 182 21.13 3.87 -4.05
CA CYS A 182 22.28 4.29 -3.24
C CYS A 182 22.10 4.10 -1.73
N ASP A 183 20.96 3.55 -1.30
CA ASP A 183 20.56 3.39 0.11
C ASP A 183 20.51 4.66 0.98
N GLY A 184 20.89 5.82 0.44
CA GLY A 184 20.69 7.12 1.06
C GLY A 184 19.20 7.51 1.15
N PRO A 185 18.84 8.68 1.71
CA PRO A 185 17.46 9.13 1.77
C PRO A 185 16.81 9.20 0.38
N ALA A 186 15.65 8.56 0.20
CA ALA A 186 14.99 8.44 -1.10
C ALA A 186 14.43 9.77 -1.64
N ALA A 187 13.89 10.63 -0.76
CA ALA A 187 13.21 11.86 -1.17
C ALA A 187 14.14 12.85 -1.93
N PRO A 188 15.38 13.12 -1.48
CA PRO A 188 16.35 13.87 -2.28
C PRO A 188 16.60 13.28 -3.67
N CYS A 189 16.87 11.97 -3.77
CA CYS A 189 17.14 11.30 -5.04
C CYS A 189 15.94 11.37 -6.01
N ALA A 190 14.72 11.19 -5.51
CA ALA A 190 13.51 11.30 -6.31
C ALA A 190 13.31 12.73 -6.83
N ARG A 191 13.50 13.75 -5.97
CA ARG A 191 13.34 15.16 -6.33
C ARG A 191 14.37 15.63 -7.36
N SER A 192 15.63 15.23 -7.21
CA SER A 192 16.71 15.63 -8.11
C SER A 192 16.81 14.75 -9.36
N ARG A 193 16.04 13.64 -9.43
CA ARG A 193 16.21 12.58 -10.43
C ARG A 193 17.66 12.10 -10.50
N ALA A 194 18.22 11.78 -9.33
CA ALA A 194 19.64 11.42 -9.19
C ALA A 194 20.04 10.14 -9.95
N HIS A 195 19.09 9.28 -10.26
CA HIS A 195 19.30 8.01 -10.95
C HIS A 195 18.45 7.97 -12.20
N ASP A 196 19.02 7.44 -13.29
CA ASP A 196 18.30 7.25 -14.54
C ASP A 196 17.34 6.04 -14.47
N LEU A 197 16.45 5.96 -15.47
CA LEU A 197 15.43 4.91 -15.51
C LEU A 197 16.02 3.49 -15.63
N PRO A 198 17.06 3.22 -16.46
CA PRO A 198 17.69 1.90 -16.51
C PRO A 198 18.29 1.44 -15.16
N THR A 199 18.95 2.35 -14.42
CA THR A 199 19.50 2.05 -13.10
C THR A 199 18.39 1.72 -12.11
N LEU A 200 17.31 2.50 -12.11
CA LEU A 200 16.14 2.23 -11.26
C LEU A 200 15.46 0.90 -11.62
N ALA A 201 15.32 0.60 -12.91
CA ALA A 201 14.74 -0.67 -13.37
C ALA A 201 15.58 -1.87 -12.92
N SER A 202 16.92 -1.76 -12.97
CA SER A 202 17.83 -2.80 -12.48
C SER A 202 17.68 -3.00 -10.97
N ALA A 203 17.65 -1.92 -10.19
CA ALA A 203 17.44 -1.99 -8.74
C ALA A 203 16.06 -2.59 -8.37
N ILE A 204 15.02 -2.33 -9.17
CA ILE A 204 13.71 -2.98 -8.99
C ILE A 204 13.79 -4.47 -9.29
N ALA A 205 14.47 -4.88 -10.36
CA ALA A 205 14.66 -6.29 -10.69
C ALA A 205 15.40 -7.04 -9.58
N GLU A 206 16.39 -6.42 -8.93
CA GLU A 206 17.08 -6.98 -7.75
C GLU A 206 16.14 -7.15 -6.54
N VAL A 207 15.21 -6.21 -6.32
CA VAL A 207 14.21 -6.33 -5.25
C VAL A 207 13.21 -7.45 -5.54
N LEU A 208 12.90 -7.70 -6.81
CA LEU A 208 11.93 -8.72 -7.25
C LEU A 208 12.52 -10.13 -7.32
N ALA A 209 13.85 -10.27 -7.30
CA ALA A 209 14.57 -11.55 -7.39
C ALA A 209 14.49 -12.37 -6.09
#